data_AF-A0A2D8M0P0-F1
#
_entry.id   AF-A0A2D8M0P0-F1
#
_cell.length_a   1.000
_cell.length_b   1.000
_cell.length_c   1.000
_cell.angle_alpha   90.00
_cell.angle_beta   90.00
_cell.angle_gamma   90.00
#
_symmetry.space_group_name_H-M   'P 1'
#
loop_
_entity.id
_entity.type
_entity.pdbx_description
1 polymer ?
#
loop_
_entity_poly.entity_id
_entity_poly.type
_entity_poly.pdbx_seq_one_letter_code
_entity_poly.pdbx_strand_id
1 'polypeptide(L)'
;TYTSNNSTTGTDQFTYTMRDYDTDTDTAQLNLTVGDIDSVPTLDKEVINLDETNLDNGVITFNGNFDGDFKSDGPGSYQFDGSFTAACSLKNGQFTSEGSPISVNVTSNTITGTAADGRTIFTVTLNQSTGAYQFKLFDSVDHADGTDPNDILCFDIGVKATDGDGDVASNSFKVNIADDAVNAYNDTCPAYAGYRSRGNVMANDNLSQDAVNKVVNISSSMGNATVTTAGVMIMGLYGSLTIGQDGSYAYVPNTYASGQDVFTYTLQDGDMDTDTATLTFSVNYGSPNSTNVNTNTNVNNNSAEAEANSDASASASSRSSSVNSDDDGLSSSNVSSGSSSSENDSPSSASNELVHGAVTHEGTENGDVIFGTEGSDVINGKGGNDILYGQGGDDTLYGGAGDDVIYGGAGDDTIFVGGGDNIVHGGEGDDIIVSGQGRPGEDFGSDGSSQLWGDGGADIFLFQNNGGAGTDQIMDFNSGEGDMLDLSDFLHNYDPLTGAIENFVFQREMDGNTVISVDVTGSGNAQNAVDLVVLENVTGKHLDELVANIQAQQV
;
A
#
# COMPACT_ATOMS: atom_id res chain seq x y z
N THR A 1 -38.95 -37.03 55.93
CA THR A 1 -38.47 -36.01 54.97
C THR A 1 -37.76 -36.76 53.87
N TYR A 2 -38.02 -36.41 52.62
CA TYR A 2 -37.43 -37.06 51.44
C TYR A 2 -36.68 -36.00 50.64
N THR A 3 -35.51 -36.36 50.11
CA THR A 3 -34.67 -35.49 49.28
C THR A 3 -34.26 -36.31 48.07
N SER A 4 -34.65 -35.90 46.87
CA SER A 4 -34.26 -36.54 45.62
C SER A 4 -32.83 -36.16 45.23
N ASN A 5 -32.14 -37.05 44.53
CA ASN A 5 -30.78 -36.82 44.00
C ASN A 5 -30.76 -36.51 42.49
N ASN A 6 -31.92 -36.25 41.86
CA ASN A 6 -32.11 -35.82 40.45
C ASN A 6 -31.16 -36.46 39.42
N SER A 7 -31.25 -37.77 39.18
CA SER A 7 -30.40 -38.39 38.14
C SER A 7 -31.11 -39.41 37.24
N THR A 8 -32.39 -39.73 37.46
CA THR A 8 -33.21 -40.63 36.62
C THR A 8 -34.66 -40.63 37.12
N THR A 9 -35.65 -40.79 36.23
CA THR A 9 -37.02 -41.17 36.62
C THR A 9 -37.03 -42.52 37.36
N GLY A 10 -37.64 -42.57 38.54
CA GLY A 10 -37.64 -43.77 39.36
C GLY A 10 -38.70 -43.78 40.46
N THR A 11 -38.89 -44.94 41.09
CA THR A 11 -39.74 -45.07 42.28
C THR A 11 -38.92 -45.61 43.44
N ASP A 12 -38.75 -44.79 44.47
CA ASP A 12 -38.20 -45.24 45.74
C ASP A 12 -39.33 -45.90 46.55
N GLN A 13 -39.11 -47.15 46.97
CA GLN A 13 -40.07 -47.91 47.75
C GLN A 13 -39.59 -48.08 49.18
N PHE A 14 -40.38 -47.57 50.12
CA PHE A 14 -40.14 -47.73 51.55
C PHE A 14 -41.23 -48.62 52.15
N THR A 15 -40.84 -49.71 52.81
CA THR A 15 -41.80 -50.56 53.55
C THR A 15 -41.83 -50.12 55.00
N TYR A 16 -43.02 -49.91 55.56
CA TYR A 16 -43.20 -49.60 56.97
C TYR A 16 -44.22 -50.52 57.61
N THR A 17 -44.04 -50.77 58.90
CA THR A 17 -44.90 -51.62 59.71
C THR A 17 -45.58 -50.77 60.77
N MET A 18 -46.90 -50.81 60.84
CA MET A 18 -47.66 -50.24 61.95
C MET A 18 -47.94 -51.32 62.97
N ARG A 19 -47.94 -50.96 64.25
CA ARG A 19 -48.28 -51.83 65.37
C ARG A 19 -49.33 -51.16 66.23
N ASP A 20 -50.38 -51.88 66.58
CA ASP A 20 -51.39 -51.37 67.52
C ASP A 20 -51.01 -51.64 68.98
N TYR A 21 -51.94 -51.31 69.89
CA TYR A 21 -51.67 -51.35 71.34
C TYR A 21 -51.57 -52.78 71.89
N ASP A 22 -52.31 -53.72 71.32
CA ASP A 22 -52.31 -55.13 71.66
C ASP A 22 -51.38 -55.97 70.79
N THR A 23 -50.52 -55.30 70.03
CA THR A 23 -49.29 -55.79 69.42
C THR A 23 -49.41 -56.43 68.05
N ASP A 24 -50.59 -56.39 67.44
CA ASP A 24 -50.79 -56.80 66.06
C ASP A 24 -50.06 -55.83 65.13
N THR A 25 -49.58 -56.36 64.00
CA THR A 25 -48.81 -55.57 63.04
C THR A 25 -49.36 -55.72 61.64
N ASP A 26 -49.34 -54.62 60.89
CA ASP A 26 -49.61 -54.61 59.46
C ASP A 26 -48.52 -53.84 58.71
N THR A 27 -48.24 -54.26 57.49
CA THR A 27 -47.19 -53.68 56.64
C THR A 27 -47.80 -52.95 55.46
N ALA A 28 -47.32 -51.74 55.20
CA ALA A 28 -47.69 -50.97 54.02
C ALA A 28 -46.43 -50.46 53.30
N GLN A 29 -46.61 -50.09 52.03
CA GLN A 29 -45.56 -49.51 51.21
C GLN A 29 -45.84 -48.02 51.00
N LEU A 30 -44.81 -47.20 51.19
CA LEU A 30 -44.75 -45.82 50.73
C LEU A 30 -43.89 -45.81 49.46
N ASN A 31 -44.55 -45.65 48.32
CA ASN A 31 -43.88 -45.47 47.03
C ASN A 31 -43.78 -43.97 46.76
N LEU A 32 -42.56 -43.46 46.58
CA LEU A 32 -42.29 -42.09 46.15
C LEU A 32 -41.78 -42.14 44.72
N THR A 33 -42.62 -41.72 43.77
CA THR A 33 -42.22 -41.58 42.38
C THR A 33 -41.59 -40.20 42.18
N VAL A 34 -40.33 -40.19 41.75
CA VAL A 34 -39.64 -38.99 41.30
C VAL A 34 -39.74 -39.01 39.78
N GLY A 35 -40.52 -38.09 39.23
CA GLY A 35 -40.49 -37.82 37.80
C GLY A 35 -39.26 -36.97 37.51
N ASP A 36 -38.47 -37.40 36.55
CA ASP A 36 -37.60 -36.46 35.86
C ASP A 36 -38.47 -35.42 35.16
N ILE A 37 -38.00 -34.19 35.12
CA ILE A 37 -38.54 -33.25 34.14
C ILE A 37 -37.59 -33.42 32.95
N ASP A 38 -37.68 -34.56 32.25
CA ASP A 38 -36.98 -34.86 30.99
C ASP A 38 -37.05 -33.61 30.10
N SER A 39 -35.96 -32.84 30.13
CA SER A 39 -35.91 -31.46 29.65
C SER A 39 -34.89 -31.36 28.55
N VAL A 40 -35.34 -31.72 27.35
CA VAL A 40 -34.57 -31.55 26.11
C VAL A 40 -33.84 -30.20 26.08
N PRO A 41 -32.51 -30.21 25.88
CA PRO A 41 -31.73 -28.98 25.89
C PRO A 41 -32.17 -28.06 24.74
N THR A 42 -31.80 -26.78 24.83
CA THR A 42 -31.90 -25.87 23.68
C THR A 42 -30.51 -25.40 23.28
N LEU A 43 -30.31 -25.24 21.97
CA LEU A 43 -29.03 -24.81 21.40
C LEU A 43 -29.28 -23.60 20.50
N ASP A 44 -28.57 -22.52 20.76
CA ASP A 44 -28.74 -21.28 20.01
C ASP A 44 -28.25 -21.41 18.56
N LYS A 45 -28.80 -20.54 17.70
CA LYS A 45 -28.33 -20.35 16.33
C LYS A 45 -27.31 -19.24 16.31
N GLU A 46 -26.20 -19.47 15.63
CA GLU A 46 -25.16 -18.45 15.44
C GLU A 46 -24.93 -18.16 13.95
N VAL A 47 -24.49 -16.94 13.66
CA VAL A 47 -24.11 -16.50 12.32
C VAL A 47 -22.77 -15.79 12.43
N ILE A 48 -21.79 -16.27 11.67
CA ILE A 48 -20.46 -15.67 11.54
C ILE A 48 -20.43 -14.96 10.20
N ASN A 49 -19.93 -13.72 10.17
CA ASN A 49 -19.64 -12.99 8.94
C ASN A 49 -18.14 -12.75 8.90
N LEU A 50 -17.49 -13.26 7.87
CA LEU A 50 -16.09 -13.09 7.55
C LEU A 50 -15.98 -12.36 6.21
N ASP A 51 -14.82 -11.78 5.96
CA ASP A 51 -14.53 -10.95 4.79
C ASP A 51 -13.10 -11.24 4.38
N GLU A 52 -12.93 -11.76 3.16
CA GLU A 52 -11.65 -12.21 2.61
C GLU A 52 -10.71 -11.04 2.27
N THR A 53 -11.22 -9.80 2.15
CA THR A 53 -10.41 -8.58 1.96
C THR A 53 -9.30 -8.42 3.02
N ASN A 54 -9.48 -9.00 4.21
CA ASN A 54 -8.51 -8.89 5.31
C ASN A 54 -7.63 -10.13 5.50
N LEU A 55 -7.70 -11.11 4.57
CA LEU A 55 -6.90 -12.33 4.64
C LEU A 55 -5.40 -12.04 4.40
N ASP A 56 -5.04 -10.88 3.82
CA ASP A 56 -3.64 -10.42 3.60
C ASP A 56 -2.83 -10.26 4.88
N ASN A 57 -3.52 -10.07 6.01
CA ASN A 57 -2.90 -10.02 7.32
C ASN A 57 -2.64 -11.43 7.92
N GLY A 58 -2.86 -12.49 7.14
CA GLY A 58 -2.60 -13.88 7.51
C GLY A 58 -3.87 -14.72 7.68
N VAL A 59 -4.18 -15.15 8.90
CA VAL A 59 -5.28 -16.09 9.17
C VAL A 59 -6.44 -15.37 9.84
N ILE A 60 -7.60 -15.29 9.18
CA ILE A 60 -8.81 -14.74 9.80
C ILE A 60 -9.28 -15.72 10.88
N THR A 61 -9.28 -15.27 12.13
CA THR A 61 -9.67 -16.10 13.28
C THR A 61 -10.90 -15.53 13.95
N PHE A 62 -11.97 -16.33 14.04
CA PHE A 62 -13.16 -16.01 14.80
C PHE A 62 -13.30 -16.96 16.00
N ASN A 63 -13.55 -16.41 17.19
CA ASN A 63 -13.82 -17.20 18.39
C ASN A 63 -15.27 -16.99 18.79
N GLY A 64 -16.01 -18.09 18.93
CA GLY A 64 -17.40 -18.08 19.35
C GLY A 64 -17.66 -19.08 20.46
N ASN A 65 -18.90 -19.13 20.92
CA ASN A 65 -19.32 -20.09 21.93
C ASN A 65 -20.78 -20.46 21.74
N PHE A 66 -21.04 -21.75 21.55
CA PHE A 66 -22.42 -22.25 21.55
C PHE A 66 -23.00 -22.15 22.95
N ASP A 67 -24.10 -21.39 23.08
CA ASP A 67 -24.88 -21.37 24.31
C ASP A 67 -25.92 -22.49 24.28
N GLY A 68 -25.77 -23.42 25.21
CA GLY A 68 -26.65 -24.57 25.38
C GLY A 68 -27.35 -24.47 26.73
N ASP A 69 -28.66 -24.33 26.73
CA ASP A 69 -29.44 -24.39 27.97
C ASP A 69 -29.82 -25.85 28.24
N PHE A 70 -29.04 -26.49 29.11
CA PHE A 70 -29.20 -27.87 29.57
C PHE A 70 -30.22 -28.04 30.70
N LYS A 71 -31.02 -27.00 30.99
CA LYS A 71 -32.16 -27.05 31.89
C LYS A 71 -31.81 -27.70 33.25
N SER A 72 -32.65 -28.60 33.74
CA SER A 72 -32.48 -29.28 35.03
C SER A 72 -31.45 -30.40 35.01
N ASP A 73 -31.08 -30.87 33.84
CA ASP A 73 -30.41 -32.17 33.65
C ASP A 73 -28.88 -31.99 33.63
N GLY A 74 -28.45 -30.74 33.51
CA GLY A 74 -27.06 -30.32 33.64
C GLY A 74 -26.26 -30.57 32.37
N PRO A 75 -25.10 -29.92 32.22
CA PRO A 75 -24.32 -29.97 30.98
C PRO A 75 -23.75 -31.37 30.74
N GLY A 76 -23.93 -31.88 29.51
CA GLY A 76 -23.25 -33.08 29.02
C GLY A 76 -22.08 -32.74 28.10
N SER A 77 -22.34 -32.58 26.79
CA SER A 77 -21.31 -32.27 25.78
C SER A 77 -21.85 -31.55 24.55
N TYR A 78 -20.96 -30.85 23.83
CA TYR A 78 -21.18 -30.28 22.50
C TYR A 78 -20.39 -31.06 21.45
N GLN A 79 -20.96 -31.28 20.28
CA GLN A 79 -20.29 -31.99 19.17
C GLN A 79 -20.77 -31.46 17.83
N PHE A 80 -19.92 -31.51 16.79
CA PHE A 80 -20.42 -31.43 15.42
C PHE A 80 -21.20 -32.70 15.08
N ASP A 81 -22.31 -32.56 14.36
CA ASP A 81 -23.21 -33.69 14.06
C ASP A 81 -22.84 -34.46 12.78
N GLY A 82 -21.83 -33.98 12.05
CA GLY A 82 -21.37 -34.56 10.79
C GLY A 82 -21.95 -33.87 9.55
N SER A 83 -22.87 -32.92 9.70
CA SER A 83 -23.45 -32.18 8.57
C SER A 83 -22.66 -30.93 8.24
N PHE A 84 -22.44 -30.74 6.94
CA PHE A 84 -21.85 -29.55 6.34
C PHE A 84 -22.56 -29.33 5.00
N THR A 85 -22.97 -28.09 4.71
CA THR A 85 -23.59 -27.76 3.43
C THR A 85 -23.15 -26.37 2.99
N ALA A 86 -22.37 -26.31 1.91
CA ALA A 86 -22.06 -25.07 1.22
C ALA A 86 -23.18 -24.67 0.27
N ALA A 87 -23.45 -23.37 0.18
CA ALA A 87 -24.57 -22.75 -0.50
C ALA A 87 -24.27 -21.27 -0.79
N CYS A 88 -25.32 -20.51 -1.11
CA CYS A 88 -25.24 -19.13 -1.55
C CYS A 88 -24.43 -19.04 -2.87
N SER A 89 -23.31 -18.31 -2.88
CA SER A 89 -22.55 -18.05 -4.09
C SER A 89 -21.47 -19.08 -4.37
N LEU A 90 -21.84 -20.22 -4.95
CA LEU A 90 -20.90 -21.26 -5.34
C LEU A 90 -20.48 -21.11 -6.81
N LYS A 91 -19.19 -20.90 -7.09
CA LYS A 91 -18.67 -20.82 -8.47
C LYS A 91 -19.02 -22.09 -9.26
N ASN A 92 -19.81 -21.92 -10.33
CA ASN A 92 -20.34 -23.02 -11.12
C ASN A 92 -21.08 -24.11 -10.31
N GLY A 93 -21.63 -23.76 -9.14
CA GLY A 93 -22.28 -24.69 -8.22
C GLY A 93 -21.31 -25.62 -7.48
N GLN A 94 -20.00 -25.31 -7.47
CA GLN A 94 -18.97 -26.07 -6.76
C GLN A 94 -18.38 -25.25 -5.62
N PHE A 95 -17.93 -25.94 -4.57
CA PHE A 95 -17.20 -25.33 -3.47
C PHE A 95 -15.71 -25.55 -3.71
N THR A 96 -15.03 -24.51 -4.15
CA THR A 96 -13.65 -24.54 -4.65
C THR A 96 -12.83 -23.40 -4.04
N SER A 97 -11.51 -23.49 -4.14
CA SER A 97 -10.54 -22.43 -3.84
C SER A 97 -9.49 -22.45 -4.94
N GLU A 98 -9.25 -21.32 -5.61
CA GLU A 98 -8.42 -21.21 -6.83
C GLU A 98 -8.83 -22.25 -7.90
N GLY A 99 -10.14 -22.54 -8.02
CA GLY A 99 -10.69 -23.56 -8.89
C GLY A 99 -10.45 -25.02 -8.45
N SER A 100 -9.72 -25.25 -7.35
CA SER A 100 -9.51 -26.58 -6.76
C SER A 100 -10.66 -26.98 -5.84
N PRO A 101 -11.34 -28.14 -6.04
CA PRO A 101 -12.45 -28.56 -5.18
C PRO A 101 -12.05 -28.72 -3.72
N ILE A 102 -12.84 -28.14 -2.82
CA ILE A 102 -12.65 -28.26 -1.37
C ILE A 102 -13.38 -29.50 -0.87
N SER A 103 -12.64 -30.40 -0.23
CA SER A 103 -13.18 -31.53 0.51
C SER A 103 -13.26 -31.20 2.00
N VAL A 104 -14.43 -31.41 2.61
CA VAL A 104 -14.65 -31.11 4.04
C VAL A 104 -14.69 -32.40 4.84
N ASN A 105 -13.80 -32.51 5.83
CA ASN A 105 -13.79 -33.59 6.81
C ASN A 105 -14.37 -33.10 8.14
N VAL A 106 -15.43 -33.75 8.63
CA VAL A 106 -16.11 -33.41 9.89
C VAL A 106 -15.90 -34.54 10.90
N THR A 107 -15.32 -34.21 12.06
CA THR A 107 -15.25 -35.07 13.24
C THR A 107 -16.11 -34.49 14.36
N SER A 108 -16.18 -35.13 15.54
CA SER A 108 -17.01 -34.60 16.64
C SER A 108 -16.53 -33.26 17.20
N ASN A 109 -15.25 -32.91 16.99
CA ASN A 109 -14.65 -31.70 17.56
C ASN A 109 -13.83 -30.87 16.58
N THR A 110 -13.65 -31.33 15.34
CA THR A 110 -12.93 -30.59 14.31
C THR A 110 -13.62 -30.66 12.96
N ILE A 111 -13.51 -29.57 12.21
CA ILE A 111 -13.85 -29.50 10.79
C ILE A 111 -12.62 -28.99 10.05
N THR A 112 -12.32 -29.59 8.90
CA THR A 112 -11.21 -29.17 8.05
C THR A 112 -11.65 -29.18 6.60
N GLY A 113 -11.59 -28.01 5.96
CA GLY A 113 -11.71 -27.88 4.51
C GLY A 113 -10.31 -27.96 3.88
N THR A 114 -10.13 -28.86 2.93
CA THR A 114 -8.85 -29.06 2.24
C THR A 114 -9.08 -29.05 0.73
N ALA A 115 -8.34 -28.20 0.02
CA ALA A 115 -8.34 -28.19 -1.44
C ALA A 115 -7.67 -29.46 -1.99
N ALA A 116 -8.00 -29.83 -3.23
CA ALA A 116 -7.51 -31.06 -3.86
C ALA A 116 -5.97 -31.14 -3.99
N ASP A 117 -5.29 -30.00 -3.94
CA ASP A 117 -3.83 -29.86 -3.97
C ASP A 117 -3.16 -30.03 -2.59
N GLY A 118 -3.95 -30.11 -1.50
CA GLY A 118 -3.48 -30.31 -0.14
C GLY A 118 -3.43 -29.05 0.73
N ARG A 119 -3.78 -27.87 0.19
CA ARG A 119 -3.90 -26.64 1.00
C ARG A 119 -5.05 -26.76 2.00
N THR A 120 -4.82 -26.29 3.23
CA THR A 120 -5.89 -26.19 4.24
C THR A 120 -6.55 -24.84 4.09
N ILE A 121 -7.84 -24.82 3.76
CA ILE A 121 -8.58 -23.59 3.46
C ILE A 121 -9.21 -23.03 4.73
N PHE A 122 -9.85 -23.88 5.54
CA PHE A 122 -10.38 -23.46 6.82
C PHE A 122 -10.36 -24.60 7.85
N THR A 123 -10.37 -24.22 9.13
CA THR A 123 -10.57 -25.15 10.24
C THR A 123 -11.58 -24.62 11.23
N VAL A 124 -12.32 -25.54 11.87
CA VAL A 124 -13.12 -25.25 13.05
C VAL A 124 -12.73 -26.21 14.15
N THR A 125 -12.44 -25.71 15.35
CA THR A 125 -12.14 -26.53 16.53
C THR A 125 -13.13 -26.24 17.64
N LEU A 126 -13.69 -27.28 18.25
CA LEU A 126 -14.72 -27.18 19.29
C LEU A 126 -14.24 -27.78 20.61
N ASN A 127 -14.37 -27.02 21.69
CA ASN A 127 -14.29 -27.51 23.05
C ASN A 127 -15.62 -28.17 23.44
N GLN A 128 -15.64 -29.50 23.40
CA GLN A 128 -16.84 -30.31 23.63
C GLN A 128 -17.43 -30.17 25.04
N SER A 129 -16.70 -29.62 26.01
CA SER A 129 -17.21 -29.44 27.38
C SER A 129 -17.77 -28.05 27.64
N THR A 130 -17.36 -27.03 26.88
CA THR A 130 -17.75 -25.64 27.13
C THR A 130 -18.58 -25.02 26.00
N GLY A 131 -18.60 -25.62 24.81
CA GLY A 131 -19.24 -25.04 23.62
C GLY A 131 -18.37 -23.99 22.91
N ALA A 132 -17.19 -23.67 23.46
CA ALA A 132 -16.28 -22.68 22.88
C ALA A 132 -15.67 -23.24 21.61
N TYR A 133 -15.64 -22.45 20.53
CA TYR A 133 -15.06 -22.87 19.28
C TYR A 133 -14.22 -21.76 18.64
N GLN A 134 -13.32 -22.18 17.76
CA GLN A 134 -12.48 -21.29 16.97
C GLN A 134 -12.59 -21.68 15.50
N PHE A 135 -13.01 -20.73 14.68
CA PHE A 135 -12.97 -20.79 13.22
C PHE A 135 -11.71 -20.08 12.72
N LYS A 136 -11.04 -20.68 11.73
CA LYS A 136 -9.91 -20.08 11.02
C LYS A 136 -10.09 -20.22 9.51
N LEU A 137 -10.01 -19.11 8.77
CA LEU A 137 -9.83 -19.08 7.33
C LEU A 137 -8.35 -18.83 7.03
N PHE A 138 -7.76 -19.69 6.21
CA PHE A 138 -6.34 -19.65 5.85
C PHE A 138 -6.11 -19.26 4.40
N ASP A 139 -7.14 -19.37 3.58
CA ASP A 139 -7.07 -19.30 2.13
C ASP A 139 -8.47 -18.96 1.61
N SER A 140 -8.53 -18.32 0.44
CA SER A 140 -9.78 -17.83 -0.15
C SER A 140 -10.68 -18.97 -0.64
N VAL A 141 -11.98 -18.71 -0.74
CA VAL A 141 -12.96 -19.59 -1.38
C VAL A 141 -13.53 -18.93 -2.63
N ASP A 142 -13.73 -19.69 -3.70
CA ASP A 142 -14.19 -19.09 -4.95
C ASP A 142 -15.71 -18.79 -4.92
N HIS A 143 -16.11 -17.56 -5.24
CA HIS A 143 -17.52 -17.16 -5.30
C HIS A 143 -18.08 -17.21 -6.73
N ALA A 144 -19.41 -17.12 -6.88
CA ALA A 144 -20.05 -17.28 -8.19
C ALA A 144 -20.09 -16.01 -9.02
N ASP A 145 -20.23 -14.85 -8.37
CA ASP A 145 -20.23 -13.54 -8.99
C ASP A 145 -18.94 -12.82 -8.63
N GLY A 146 -17.85 -13.21 -9.29
CA GLY A 146 -16.56 -12.50 -9.22
C GLY A 146 -16.62 -11.16 -9.95
N THR A 147 -17.64 -10.35 -9.67
CA THR A 147 -17.69 -8.91 -9.95
C THR A 147 -18.29 -8.13 -8.78
N ASP A 148 -18.79 -8.81 -7.75
CA ASP A 148 -19.37 -8.22 -6.55
C ASP A 148 -18.42 -8.48 -5.36
N PRO A 149 -17.68 -7.47 -4.89
CA PRO A 149 -16.75 -7.62 -3.76
C PRO A 149 -17.45 -7.91 -2.42
N ASN A 150 -18.78 -8.00 -2.41
CA ASN A 150 -19.56 -8.46 -1.27
C ASN A 150 -20.41 -9.68 -1.65
N ASP A 151 -20.01 -10.44 -2.66
CA ASP A 151 -20.62 -11.73 -2.94
C ASP A 151 -20.40 -12.64 -1.73
N ILE A 152 -21.47 -13.34 -1.34
CA ILE A 152 -21.46 -14.12 -0.09
C ILE A 152 -21.55 -15.59 -0.43
N LEU A 153 -20.42 -16.28 -0.31
CA LEU A 153 -20.39 -17.72 -0.12
C LEU A 153 -20.79 -18.04 1.33
N CYS A 154 -21.68 -19.01 1.51
CA CYS A 154 -22.10 -19.39 2.83
C CYS A 154 -22.10 -20.90 3.02
N PHE A 155 -21.89 -21.36 4.25
CA PHE A 155 -22.12 -22.75 4.61
C PHE A 155 -22.74 -22.91 5.99
N ASP A 156 -23.59 -23.93 6.10
CA ASP A 156 -24.21 -24.36 7.36
C ASP A 156 -23.43 -25.54 7.93
N ILE A 157 -23.09 -25.44 9.22
CA ILE A 157 -22.44 -26.51 9.99
C ILE A 157 -23.41 -26.98 11.07
N GLY A 158 -23.70 -28.28 11.11
CA GLY A 158 -24.54 -28.85 12.15
C GLY A 158 -23.79 -29.12 13.45
N VAL A 159 -24.44 -28.76 14.55
CA VAL A 159 -23.96 -28.90 15.91
C VAL A 159 -25.06 -29.52 16.76
N LYS A 160 -24.65 -30.33 17.73
CA LYS A 160 -25.54 -30.91 18.73
C LYS A 160 -25.00 -30.70 20.14
N ALA A 161 -25.92 -30.48 21.07
CA ALA A 161 -25.68 -30.47 22.49
C ALA A 161 -26.42 -31.66 23.12
N THR A 162 -25.74 -32.36 24.01
CA THR A 162 -26.30 -33.48 24.79
C THR A 162 -26.18 -33.14 26.27
N ASP A 163 -27.23 -33.28 27.05
CA ASP A 163 -27.20 -33.07 28.51
C ASP A 163 -26.69 -34.32 29.26
N GLY A 164 -26.84 -34.30 30.60
CA GLY A 164 -26.27 -35.29 31.50
C GLY A 164 -26.91 -36.68 31.43
N ASP A 165 -28.16 -36.79 30.98
CA ASP A 165 -28.90 -38.06 30.89
C ASP A 165 -29.17 -38.51 29.44
N GLY A 166 -28.92 -37.64 28.46
CA GLY A 166 -28.67 -38.03 27.07
C GLY A 166 -29.61 -37.42 26.04
N ASP A 167 -30.44 -36.45 26.40
CA ASP A 167 -31.28 -35.73 25.45
C ASP A 167 -30.44 -34.84 24.55
N VAL A 168 -30.90 -34.68 23.30
CA VAL A 168 -30.12 -34.03 22.25
C VAL A 168 -30.88 -32.85 21.67
N ALA A 169 -30.23 -31.69 21.69
CA ALA A 169 -30.59 -30.53 20.88
C ALA A 169 -29.68 -30.48 19.66
N SER A 170 -30.24 -30.20 18.49
CA SER A 170 -29.46 -29.97 17.26
C SER A 170 -29.81 -28.62 16.67
N ASN A 171 -28.80 -27.93 16.15
CA ASN A 171 -28.96 -26.70 15.41
C ASN A 171 -27.85 -26.59 14.36
N SER A 172 -27.92 -25.59 13.48
CA SER A 172 -26.79 -25.21 12.63
C SER A 172 -26.36 -23.79 12.97
N PHE A 173 -25.07 -23.52 12.80
CA PHE A 173 -24.61 -22.15 12.68
C PHE A 173 -24.11 -21.89 11.26
N LYS A 174 -24.35 -20.67 10.79
CA LYS A 174 -24.07 -20.25 9.42
C LYS A 174 -22.77 -19.47 9.40
N VAL A 175 -21.87 -19.81 8.49
CA VAL A 175 -20.72 -18.96 8.15
C VAL A 175 -21.04 -18.29 6.83
N ASN A 176 -20.97 -16.98 6.82
CA ASN A 176 -20.95 -16.16 5.62
C ASN A 176 -19.52 -15.68 5.43
N ILE A 177 -18.98 -15.89 4.25
CA ILE A 177 -17.68 -15.38 3.82
C ILE A 177 -18.03 -14.42 2.68
N ALA A 178 -17.69 -13.14 2.85
CA ALA A 178 -17.72 -12.17 1.77
C ALA A 178 -16.42 -12.30 0.97
N ASP A 179 -16.55 -12.17 -0.35
CA ASP A 179 -15.45 -12.23 -1.31
C ASP A 179 -14.35 -11.21 -0.99
N ASP A 180 -13.14 -11.45 -1.49
CA ASP A 180 -12.12 -10.41 -1.49
C ASP A 180 -12.37 -9.42 -2.63
N ALA A 181 -11.71 -8.27 -2.56
CA ALA A 181 -11.85 -7.25 -3.58
C ALA A 181 -10.47 -6.74 -3.92
N VAL A 182 -10.17 -6.62 -5.20
CA VAL A 182 -9.15 -5.66 -5.62
C VAL A 182 -9.63 -4.26 -5.25
N ASN A 183 -8.76 -3.45 -4.63
CA ASN A 183 -9.06 -2.02 -4.42
C ASN A 183 -8.12 -1.21 -5.28
N ALA A 184 -8.65 -0.73 -6.41
CA ALA A 184 -7.92 0.11 -7.34
C ALA A 184 -8.00 1.57 -6.87
N TYR A 185 -6.86 2.24 -6.75
CA TYR A 185 -6.75 3.63 -6.36
C TYR A 185 -6.39 4.49 -7.57
N ASN A 186 -6.97 5.69 -7.63
CA ASN A 186 -6.70 6.57 -8.76
C ASN A 186 -5.23 6.97 -8.84
N ASP A 187 -4.61 6.71 -9.98
CA ASP A 187 -3.29 7.22 -10.31
C ASP A 187 -3.35 8.63 -10.90
N THR A 188 -2.29 9.38 -10.61
CA THR A 188 -2.02 10.65 -11.30
C THR A 188 -0.58 10.68 -11.76
N CYS A 189 -0.38 10.94 -13.04
CA CYS A 189 0.95 11.13 -13.60
C CYS A 189 0.99 12.47 -14.34
N PRO A 190 1.85 13.42 -13.97
CA PRO A 190 2.05 14.61 -14.79
C PRO A 190 2.63 14.21 -16.15
N ALA A 191 2.09 14.77 -17.23
CA ALA A 191 2.57 14.48 -18.58
C ALA A 191 2.88 15.78 -19.32
N TYR A 192 3.87 15.74 -20.20
CA TYR A 192 4.37 16.93 -20.88
C TYR A 192 4.35 16.70 -22.38
N ALA A 193 3.90 17.71 -23.13
CA ALA A 193 3.82 17.60 -24.58
C ALA A 193 5.18 17.22 -25.21
N GLY A 194 5.27 16.05 -25.83
CA GLY A 194 6.50 15.54 -26.45
C GLY A 194 7.30 14.51 -25.62
N TYR A 195 6.88 14.20 -24.38
CA TYR A 195 7.59 13.27 -23.48
C TYR A 195 6.77 12.00 -23.26
N ARG A 196 7.45 10.85 -23.16
CA ARG A 196 6.79 9.60 -22.83
C ARG A 196 6.80 9.40 -21.31
N SER A 197 5.65 9.49 -20.65
CA SER A 197 5.52 9.08 -19.25
C SER A 197 5.42 7.55 -19.16
N ARG A 198 6.05 6.94 -18.16
CA ARG A 198 5.92 5.52 -17.82
C ARG A 198 5.51 5.37 -16.36
N GLY A 199 5.09 4.18 -15.99
CA GLY A 199 4.76 3.83 -14.62
C GLY A 199 3.97 2.52 -14.58
N ASN A 200 3.41 2.21 -13.42
CA ASN A 200 2.53 1.06 -13.23
C ASN A 200 1.29 1.48 -12.43
N VAL A 201 0.09 1.22 -12.97
CA VAL A 201 -1.18 1.54 -12.27
C VAL A 201 -1.45 0.66 -11.06
N MET A 202 -0.72 -0.45 -10.91
CA MET A 202 -0.88 -1.35 -9.76
C MET A 202 0.01 -0.97 -8.58
N ALA A 203 0.86 0.05 -8.72
CA ALA A 203 1.87 0.38 -7.71
C ALA A 203 1.27 0.87 -6.38
N ASN A 204 0.11 1.54 -6.44
CA ASN A 204 -0.63 2.06 -5.29
C ASN A 204 -1.90 1.26 -4.96
N ASP A 205 -2.16 0.17 -5.68
CA ASP A 205 -3.38 -0.65 -5.57
C ASP A 205 -3.23 -1.72 -4.48
N ASN A 206 -4.34 -2.04 -3.79
CA ASN A 206 -4.38 -3.26 -2.98
C ASN A 206 -4.85 -4.41 -3.86
N LEU A 207 -3.90 -5.23 -4.29
CA LEU A 207 -4.12 -6.40 -5.12
C LEU A 207 -4.73 -7.54 -4.28
N SER A 208 -5.64 -8.33 -4.86
CA SER A 208 -6.27 -9.44 -4.14
C SER A 208 -5.37 -10.69 -4.09
N GLN A 209 -5.70 -11.65 -3.23
CA GLN A 209 -4.87 -12.85 -3.04
C GLN A 209 -5.08 -13.91 -4.11
N ASP A 210 -6.20 -13.82 -4.82
CA ASP A 210 -6.61 -14.80 -5.80
C ASP A 210 -5.74 -14.70 -7.06
N ALA A 211 -4.71 -15.54 -7.13
CA ALA A 211 -3.80 -15.67 -8.26
C ALA A 211 -3.28 -14.31 -8.85
N VAL A 212 -3.15 -14.21 -10.18
CA VAL A 212 -2.46 -13.08 -10.84
C VAL A 212 -3.45 -11.97 -11.20
N ASN A 213 -3.39 -10.88 -10.43
CA ASN A 213 -4.03 -9.59 -10.72
C ASN A 213 -3.61 -9.02 -12.09
N LYS A 214 -4.57 -8.53 -12.86
CA LYS A 214 -4.38 -8.03 -14.22
C LYS A 214 -5.23 -6.82 -14.54
N VAL A 215 -4.70 -5.87 -15.30
CA VAL A 215 -5.55 -4.89 -15.99
C VAL A 215 -6.23 -5.58 -17.17
N VAL A 216 -7.56 -5.57 -17.21
CA VAL A 216 -8.34 -6.28 -18.24
C VAL A 216 -9.10 -5.38 -19.19
N ASN A 217 -9.48 -4.18 -18.75
CA ASN A 217 -10.10 -3.19 -19.61
C ASN A 217 -9.50 -1.81 -19.36
N ILE A 218 -9.52 -0.99 -20.41
CA ILE A 218 -9.12 0.41 -20.37
C ILE A 218 -10.11 1.21 -21.21
N SER A 219 -10.48 2.39 -20.74
CA SER A 219 -11.38 3.29 -21.46
C SER A 219 -10.97 4.75 -21.32
N SER A 220 -11.37 5.55 -22.30
CA SER A 220 -11.20 7.00 -22.33
C SER A 220 -12.47 7.64 -22.92
N SER A 221 -12.51 8.97 -23.01
CA SER A 221 -13.58 9.68 -23.73
C SER A 221 -13.65 9.35 -25.22
N MET A 222 -12.59 8.76 -25.79
CA MET A 222 -12.48 8.43 -27.22
C MET A 222 -12.85 6.98 -27.54
N GLY A 223 -12.98 6.11 -26.54
CA GLY A 223 -13.35 4.71 -26.74
C GLY A 223 -12.98 3.79 -25.57
N ASN A 224 -13.16 2.49 -25.77
CA ASN A 224 -12.74 1.45 -24.84
C ASN A 224 -11.97 0.36 -25.56
N ALA A 225 -11.14 -0.36 -24.81
CA ALA A 225 -10.35 -1.47 -25.30
C ALA A 225 -10.15 -2.52 -24.20
N THR A 226 -10.06 -3.79 -24.62
CA THR A 226 -9.65 -4.90 -23.75
C THR A 226 -8.13 -5.00 -23.77
N VAL A 227 -7.52 -5.11 -22.59
CA VAL A 227 -6.07 -5.22 -22.44
C VAL A 227 -5.66 -6.68 -22.63
N THR A 228 -4.74 -6.91 -23.58
CA THR A 228 -4.25 -8.25 -23.92
C THR A 228 -2.84 -8.45 -23.39
N THR A 229 -2.32 -9.68 -23.41
CA THR A 229 -0.93 -9.98 -23.00
C THR A 229 0.13 -9.23 -23.80
N ALA A 230 -0.18 -8.74 -25.01
CA ALA A 230 0.71 -7.88 -25.80
C ALA A 230 0.59 -6.38 -25.43
N GLY A 231 -0.22 -6.05 -24.43
CA GLY A 231 -0.70 -4.71 -24.14
C GLY A 231 -1.78 -4.25 -25.11
N VAL A 232 -2.27 -3.03 -24.91
CA VAL A 232 -3.15 -2.34 -25.84
C VAL A 232 -2.84 -0.85 -25.86
N MET A 233 -2.97 -0.25 -27.05
CA MET A 233 -2.90 1.20 -27.21
C MET A 233 -4.32 1.76 -27.26
N ILE A 234 -4.58 2.79 -26.45
CA ILE A 234 -5.83 3.54 -26.42
C ILE A 234 -5.55 5.04 -26.60
N MET A 235 -6.41 5.72 -27.35
CA MET A 235 -6.28 7.15 -27.61
C MET A 235 -6.97 7.94 -26.50
N GLY A 236 -6.28 8.96 -26.01
CA GLY A 236 -6.88 10.08 -25.28
C GLY A 236 -7.21 11.22 -26.24
N LEU A 237 -7.70 12.33 -25.68
CA LEU A 237 -7.91 13.57 -26.43
C LEU A 237 -6.58 14.30 -26.65
N TYR A 238 -5.64 14.16 -25.71
CA TYR A 238 -4.38 14.90 -25.66
C TYR A 238 -3.14 14.03 -25.85
N GLY A 239 -3.28 12.71 -25.91
CA GLY A 239 -2.18 11.77 -26.15
C GLY A 239 -2.67 10.34 -26.42
N SER A 240 -1.75 9.39 -26.35
CA SER A 240 -2.02 7.96 -26.49
C SER A 240 -1.38 7.19 -25.35
N LEU A 241 -2.13 6.29 -24.74
CA LEU A 241 -1.69 5.41 -23.68
C LEU A 241 -1.47 4.01 -24.25
N THR A 242 -0.34 3.40 -23.94
CA THR A 242 -0.13 1.95 -24.08
C THR A 242 -0.11 1.35 -22.69
N ILE A 243 -0.88 0.30 -22.43
CA ILE A 243 -0.96 -0.34 -21.11
C ILE A 243 -0.94 -1.87 -21.24
N GLY A 244 -0.20 -2.54 -20.35
CA GLY A 244 -0.06 -3.99 -20.23
C GLY A 244 -1.03 -4.61 -19.21
N GLN A 245 -1.18 -5.94 -19.26
CA GLN A 245 -1.96 -6.66 -18.24
C GLN A 245 -1.30 -6.62 -16.86
N ASP A 246 0.01 -6.40 -16.79
CA ASP A 246 0.81 -6.25 -15.56
C ASP A 246 0.75 -4.83 -14.98
N GLY A 247 -0.12 -3.98 -15.53
CA GLY A 247 -0.30 -2.59 -15.07
C GLY A 247 0.74 -1.61 -15.59
N SER A 248 1.83 -2.10 -16.18
CA SER A 248 2.85 -1.26 -16.80
C SER A 248 2.24 -0.41 -17.92
N TYR A 249 2.56 0.88 -17.95
CA TYR A 249 2.04 1.79 -18.94
C TYR A 249 3.10 2.71 -19.54
N ALA A 250 2.80 3.21 -20.74
CA ALA A 250 3.55 4.28 -21.38
C ALA A 250 2.58 5.23 -22.07
N TYR A 251 2.56 6.50 -21.66
CA TYR A 251 1.73 7.54 -22.23
C TYR A 251 2.56 8.50 -23.07
N VAL A 252 2.07 8.82 -24.27
CA VAL A 252 2.69 9.76 -25.22
C VAL A 252 1.70 10.86 -25.54
N PRO A 253 1.88 12.08 -25.01
CA PRO A 253 1.12 13.26 -25.38
C PRO A 253 1.30 13.61 -26.86
N ASN A 254 0.24 14.10 -27.47
CA ASN A 254 0.30 14.72 -28.78
C ASN A 254 1.16 15.99 -28.69
N THR A 255 1.94 16.26 -29.75
CA THR A 255 2.69 17.51 -29.88
C THR A 255 1.76 18.72 -29.70
N TYR A 256 2.16 19.65 -28.82
CA TYR A 256 1.44 20.87 -28.50
C TYR A 256 0.09 20.69 -27.78
N ALA A 257 -0.15 19.53 -27.16
CA ALA A 257 -1.34 19.32 -26.34
C ALA A 257 -1.24 20.03 -24.97
N SER A 258 -2.35 20.63 -24.54
CA SER A 258 -2.56 21.07 -23.16
C SER A 258 -3.96 20.66 -22.72
N GLY A 259 -4.09 20.00 -21.59
CA GLY A 259 -5.36 19.53 -21.09
C GLY A 259 -5.18 18.33 -20.17
N GLN A 260 -6.23 17.54 -20.04
CA GLN A 260 -6.21 16.36 -19.18
C GLN A 260 -6.74 15.17 -19.99
N ASP A 261 -5.96 14.10 -20.00
CA ASP A 261 -6.47 12.79 -20.39
C ASP A 261 -6.78 12.00 -19.13
N VAL A 262 -7.99 11.46 -19.05
CA VAL A 262 -8.40 10.57 -17.98
C VAL A 262 -8.72 9.22 -18.62
N PHE A 263 -8.03 8.20 -18.17
CA PHE A 263 -8.28 6.82 -18.55
C PHE A 263 -8.87 6.09 -17.35
N THR A 264 -9.94 5.33 -17.54
CA THR A 264 -10.47 4.43 -16.52
C THR A 264 -10.01 3.03 -16.84
N TYR A 265 -9.21 2.44 -15.96
CA TYR A 265 -8.77 1.05 -16.05
C TYR A 265 -9.63 0.17 -15.14
N THR A 266 -9.70 -1.11 -15.48
CA THR A 266 -10.34 -2.14 -14.66
C THR A 266 -9.29 -3.14 -14.27
N LEU A 267 -8.96 -3.17 -12.99
CA LEU A 267 -8.18 -4.23 -12.38
C LEU A 267 -9.09 -5.43 -12.20
N GLN A 268 -8.58 -6.61 -12.48
CA GLN A 268 -9.28 -7.87 -12.29
C GLN A 268 -8.33 -8.87 -11.67
N ASP A 269 -8.76 -9.60 -10.66
CA ASP A 269 -7.96 -10.67 -10.08
C ASP A 269 -8.15 -12.03 -10.75
N GLY A 270 -7.57 -13.08 -10.15
CA GLY A 270 -7.61 -14.44 -10.66
C GLY A 270 -8.99 -15.10 -10.58
N ASP A 271 -9.83 -14.58 -9.71
CA ASP A 271 -11.16 -15.07 -9.44
C ASP A 271 -12.21 -14.38 -10.35
N MET A 272 -11.88 -13.18 -10.82
CA MET A 272 -12.55 -12.28 -11.78
C MET A 272 -13.06 -11.00 -11.14
N ASP A 273 -12.99 -10.83 -9.82
CA ASP A 273 -13.39 -9.61 -9.16
C ASP A 273 -12.70 -8.39 -9.73
N THR A 274 -13.46 -7.30 -9.83
CA THR A 274 -13.00 -6.10 -10.51
C THR A 274 -13.24 -4.85 -9.70
N ASP A 275 -12.25 -3.98 -9.72
CA ASP A 275 -12.41 -2.59 -9.33
C ASP A 275 -11.87 -1.69 -10.43
N THR A 276 -12.36 -0.45 -10.45
CA THR A 276 -12.00 0.52 -11.46
C THR A 276 -11.45 1.78 -10.82
N ALA A 277 -10.29 2.18 -11.30
CA ALA A 277 -9.69 3.46 -10.95
C ALA A 277 -9.35 4.25 -12.21
N THR A 278 -9.01 5.52 -11.99
CA THR A 278 -8.62 6.42 -13.06
C THR A 278 -7.13 6.67 -13.06
N LEU A 279 -6.49 6.47 -14.21
CA LEU A 279 -5.17 7.00 -14.50
C LEU A 279 -5.31 8.34 -15.20
N THR A 280 -4.89 9.39 -14.51
CA THR A 280 -5.04 10.77 -14.95
C THR A 280 -3.72 11.37 -15.38
N PHE A 281 -3.66 11.84 -16.62
CA PHE A 281 -2.55 12.63 -17.14
C PHE A 281 -2.90 14.10 -17.26
N SER A 282 -2.25 14.94 -16.46
CA SER A 282 -2.30 16.39 -16.62
C SER A 282 -1.26 16.81 -17.66
N VAL A 283 -1.72 16.92 -18.92
CA VAL A 283 -0.87 17.28 -20.07
C VAL A 283 -0.65 18.78 -20.09
N ASN A 284 0.57 19.21 -19.80
CA ASN A 284 0.94 20.61 -19.91
C ASN A 284 1.66 20.90 -21.23
N TYR A 285 1.32 22.05 -21.83
CA TYR A 285 2.09 22.61 -22.93
C TYR A 285 3.32 23.30 -22.33
N GLY A 286 4.49 22.69 -22.51
CA GLY A 286 5.73 23.10 -21.85
C GLY A 286 6.20 22.09 -20.80
N SER A 287 7.49 22.16 -20.45
CA SER A 287 8.18 21.41 -19.37
C SER A 287 7.47 21.61 -18.00
N PRO A 288 7.77 20.84 -16.91
CA PRO A 288 7.11 20.84 -15.58
C PRO A 288 6.90 22.19 -14.90
N ASN A 289 6.04 23.03 -15.46
CA ASN A 289 5.69 24.31 -14.89
C ASN A 289 4.38 24.84 -15.46
N SER A 290 3.29 24.43 -14.82
CA SER A 290 2.02 25.17 -14.88
C SER A 290 1.07 24.62 -13.82
N THR A 291 0.95 25.38 -12.74
CA THR A 291 0.05 25.24 -11.59
C THR A 291 -1.41 24.86 -11.92
N ASN A 292 -1.94 23.84 -11.23
CA ASN A 292 -3.29 23.84 -10.65
C ASN A 292 -3.45 22.74 -9.58
N VAL A 293 -2.81 22.91 -8.42
CA VAL A 293 -3.28 22.22 -7.21
C VAL A 293 -4.55 22.93 -6.77
N ASN A 294 -5.69 22.41 -7.21
CA ASN A 294 -6.96 22.73 -6.60
C ASN A 294 -7.00 22.01 -5.25
N THR A 295 -6.50 22.65 -4.19
CA THR A 295 -6.75 22.21 -2.82
C THR A 295 -8.24 22.38 -2.53
N ASN A 296 -9.02 21.36 -2.83
CA ASN A 296 -10.35 21.19 -2.25
C ASN A 296 -10.52 19.77 -1.72
N THR A 297 -9.64 19.36 -0.81
CA THR A 297 -10.01 18.41 0.23
C THR A 297 -10.58 19.21 1.39
N ASN A 298 -11.91 19.27 1.39
CA ASN A 298 -12.72 19.80 2.46
C ASN A 298 -12.60 18.89 3.70
N VAL A 299 -11.52 19.05 4.47
CA VAL A 299 -11.44 18.50 5.83
C VAL A 299 -12.00 19.56 6.77
N ASN A 300 -13.21 19.29 7.25
CA ASN A 300 -13.85 20.03 8.31
C ASN A 300 -12.91 20.14 9.52
N ASN A 301 -12.36 21.32 9.79
CA ASN A 301 -11.93 21.65 11.15
C ASN A 301 -12.42 23.03 11.55
N ASN A 302 -13.50 22.97 12.33
CA ASN A 302 -14.07 24.07 13.07
C ASN A 302 -13.11 24.43 14.22
N SER A 303 -12.36 25.53 14.09
CA SER A 303 -12.11 26.42 15.23
C SER A 303 -11.54 27.78 14.80
N ALA A 304 -12.44 28.76 14.79
CA ALA A 304 -12.30 30.14 15.25
C ALA A 304 -10.99 30.92 14.95
N GLU A 305 -11.13 31.83 14.00
CA GLU A 305 -10.59 33.20 13.91
C GLU A 305 -9.57 33.69 14.96
N ALA A 306 -8.45 34.24 14.45
CA ALA A 306 -8.06 35.63 14.74
C ALA A 306 -7.06 36.15 13.68
N GLU A 307 -7.57 37.01 12.80
CA GLU A 307 -6.82 38.00 12.02
C GLU A 307 -6.02 38.95 12.92
N ALA A 308 -4.74 39.21 12.60
CA ALA A 308 -4.22 40.57 12.34
C ALA A 308 -2.68 40.64 12.24
N ASN A 309 -2.25 40.91 11.01
CA ASN A 309 -1.45 42.08 10.62
C ASN A 309 0.10 42.11 10.77
N SER A 310 0.70 42.46 9.63
CA SER A 310 2.04 42.99 9.30
C SER A 310 2.79 43.77 10.39
N ASP A 311 4.13 43.65 10.42
CA ASP A 311 5.08 44.64 9.90
C ASP A 311 6.55 44.19 10.16
N ALA A 312 7.44 44.80 9.40
CA ALA A 312 8.84 44.45 9.13
C ALA A 312 9.87 44.61 10.27
N SER A 313 11.09 44.17 9.91
CA SER A 313 12.39 44.78 10.23
C SER A 313 13.21 44.24 11.42
N ALA A 314 14.27 43.52 11.03
CA ALA A 314 15.67 43.66 11.45
C ALA A 314 16.04 43.58 12.95
N SER A 315 17.02 42.71 13.27
CA SER A 315 18.41 43.14 13.47
C SER A 315 19.27 42.03 14.07
N ALA A 316 20.52 42.02 13.61
CA ALA A 316 21.59 41.11 13.95
C ALA A 316 22.13 41.26 15.37
N SER A 317 22.49 40.12 15.98
CA SER A 317 23.61 39.89 16.92
C SER A 317 23.38 38.53 17.59
N SER A 318 24.34 37.63 17.72
CA SER A 318 25.76 37.87 17.89
C SER A 318 26.55 36.55 17.93
N ARG A 319 27.74 36.61 17.32
CA ARG A 319 29.03 36.13 17.83
C ARG A 319 29.31 34.63 17.94
N SER A 320 30.03 34.17 16.92
CA SER A 320 31.14 33.20 17.01
C SER A 320 32.19 33.60 18.06
N SER A 321 32.68 32.61 18.84
CA SER A 321 34.10 32.45 19.17
C SER A 321 34.41 31.08 19.79
N SER A 322 34.85 30.16 18.93
CA SER A 322 36.12 29.41 18.97
C SER A 322 36.71 28.91 20.30
N VAL A 323 36.97 27.58 20.28
CA VAL A 323 38.21 26.88 20.67
C VAL A 323 38.51 26.74 22.18
N ASN A 324 38.47 25.50 22.69
CA ASN A 324 39.72 24.83 23.08
C ASN A 324 39.59 23.30 23.18
N SER A 325 40.73 22.68 22.92
CA SER A 325 41.03 21.27 22.79
C SER A 325 41.06 20.50 24.11
N ASP A 326 40.81 19.19 24.00
CA ASP A 326 41.58 18.07 24.59
C ASP A 326 40.67 16.97 25.17
N ASP A 327 40.73 15.82 24.49
CA ASP A 327 40.97 14.48 25.03
C ASP A 327 39.87 13.66 25.74
N ASP A 328 39.91 12.38 25.39
CA ASP A 328 39.36 11.19 26.04
C ASP A 328 37.84 10.92 26.11
N GLY A 329 37.42 9.98 25.26
CA GLY A 329 37.13 8.63 25.77
C GLY A 329 35.71 8.33 26.29
N LEU A 330 34.97 7.58 25.46
CA LEU A 330 33.91 6.64 25.79
C LEU A 330 33.89 6.11 27.25
N SER A 331 32.74 6.22 27.91
CA SER A 331 31.99 5.09 28.50
C SER A 331 31.13 5.50 29.70
N SER A 332 29.82 5.34 29.51
CA SER A 332 28.78 4.81 30.41
C SER A 332 28.74 5.15 31.92
N SER A 333 27.49 5.10 32.42
CA SER A 333 27.06 5.02 33.83
C SER A 333 26.83 6.38 34.52
N ASN A 334 25.82 6.61 35.35
CA ASN A 334 24.68 5.82 35.79
C ASN A 334 23.80 6.75 36.66
N VAL A 335 22.51 6.46 36.72
CA VAL A 335 21.65 6.51 37.93
C VAL A 335 21.32 7.88 38.53
N SER A 336 20.01 8.18 38.52
CA SER A 336 19.33 8.49 39.79
C SER A 336 17.92 7.92 39.78
N SER A 337 17.79 6.81 40.51
CA SER A 337 16.57 6.14 40.94
C SER A 337 15.76 6.98 41.94
N GLY A 338 14.44 7.01 41.76
CA GLY A 338 13.47 7.37 42.79
C GLY A 338 12.20 6.53 42.63
N SER A 339 12.10 5.43 43.37
CA SER A 339 10.96 4.51 43.36
C SER A 339 9.95 4.80 44.49
N SER A 340 8.66 4.80 44.15
CA SER A 340 7.52 4.29 44.95
C SER A 340 6.27 4.41 44.07
N SER A 341 5.33 3.48 43.91
CA SER A 341 5.07 2.15 44.46
C SER A 341 3.94 1.55 43.61
N SER A 342 3.98 0.22 43.42
CA SER A 342 3.03 -0.68 42.75
C SER A 342 1.56 -0.25 42.56
N GLU A 343 1.07 -0.34 41.33
CA GLU A 343 -0.11 -1.15 40.97
C GLU A 343 0.20 -1.86 39.63
N ASN A 344 -0.06 -3.17 39.59
CA ASN A 344 0.05 -3.99 38.38
C ASN A 344 -1.14 -3.66 37.48
N ASP A 345 -0.87 -3.01 36.35
CA ASP A 345 -1.71 -3.13 35.16
C ASP A 345 -0.76 -3.19 33.95
N SER A 346 -0.74 -4.33 33.27
CA SER A 346 -0.07 -4.47 31.97
C SER A 346 -1.14 -4.25 30.90
N PRO A 347 -1.14 -3.12 30.19
CA PRO A 347 -1.70 -3.08 28.87
C PRO A 347 -0.60 -3.38 27.84
N SER A 348 -0.86 -4.45 27.09
CA SER A 348 -0.56 -4.62 25.66
C SER A 348 0.65 -3.88 25.10
N SER A 349 1.58 -4.67 24.57
CA SER A 349 2.35 -4.31 23.37
C SER A 349 1.41 -3.74 22.32
N ALA A 350 1.26 -2.42 22.31
CA ALA A 350 0.95 -1.71 21.08
C ALA A 350 2.13 -2.02 20.17
N SER A 351 1.88 -2.88 19.18
CA SER A 351 2.58 -2.80 17.92
C SER A 351 2.59 -1.32 17.54
N ASN A 352 3.77 -0.72 17.60
CA ASN A 352 4.01 0.55 16.93
C ASN A 352 3.97 0.19 15.45
N GLU A 353 2.76 0.10 14.91
CA GLU A 353 2.48 0.04 13.49
C GLU A 353 3.04 1.36 12.94
N LEU A 354 4.29 1.30 12.47
CA LEU A 354 4.89 2.39 11.74
C LEU A 354 4.08 2.50 10.45
N VAL A 355 3.25 3.53 10.37
CA VAL A 355 2.52 3.90 9.16
C VAL A 355 3.57 4.05 8.04
N HIS A 356 3.65 3.04 7.17
CA HIS A 356 4.43 3.04 5.92
C HIS A 356 3.60 3.73 4.83
N GLY A 357 3.17 4.96 5.09
CA GLY A 357 2.37 5.74 4.15
C GLY A 357 3.07 7.06 3.89
N ALA A 358 2.96 7.56 2.67
CA ALA A 358 3.55 8.81 2.20
C ALA A 358 3.58 9.92 3.27
N VAL A 359 4.78 10.41 3.58
CA VAL A 359 5.03 11.45 4.58
C VAL A 359 5.61 12.69 3.90
N THR A 360 5.15 13.87 4.34
CA THR A 360 5.79 15.14 3.97
C THR A 360 6.74 15.58 5.08
N HIS A 361 8.02 15.71 4.77
CA HIS A 361 9.05 16.22 5.66
C HIS A 361 9.49 17.63 5.23
N GLU A 362 9.53 18.54 6.20
CA GLU A 362 9.88 19.95 5.98
C GLU A 362 11.07 20.33 6.86
N GLY A 363 12.20 20.64 6.22
CA GLY A 363 13.42 21.18 6.80
C GLY A 363 13.31 22.66 7.16
N THR A 364 14.44 23.25 7.50
CA THR A 364 14.59 24.62 7.98
C THR A 364 15.50 25.43 7.06
N GLU A 365 15.78 26.69 7.40
CA GLU A 365 16.75 27.52 6.66
C GLU A 365 18.22 27.26 7.11
N ASN A 366 18.46 26.16 7.83
CA ASN A 366 19.79 25.72 8.22
C ASN A 366 19.98 24.26 7.80
N GLY A 367 21.24 23.81 7.71
CA GLY A 367 21.55 22.43 7.36
C GLY A 367 20.89 21.39 8.29
N ASP A 368 20.11 20.52 7.68
CA ASP A 368 19.30 19.48 8.29
C ASP A 368 19.74 18.08 7.83
N VAL A 369 19.35 17.06 8.59
CA VAL A 369 19.47 15.65 8.18
C VAL A 369 18.07 15.05 8.25
N ILE A 370 17.52 14.70 7.09
CA ILE A 370 16.13 14.25 6.96
C ILE A 370 16.12 12.84 6.40
N PHE A 371 15.33 11.98 7.03
CA PHE A 371 15.10 10.60 6.63
C PHE A 371 13.62 10.42 6.32
N GLY A 372 13.33 9.96 5.11
CA GLY A 372 12.05 9.43 4.69
C GLY A 372 11.78 8.04 5.28
N THR A 373 10.94 7.30 4.60
CA THR A 373 10.35 6.02 4.97
C THR A 373 10.49 5.04 3.80
N GLU A 374 9.94 3.85 3.94
CA GLU A 374 9.94 2.86 2.85
C GLU A 374 8.74 3.06 1.88
N GLY A 375 8.07 4.22 1.92
CA GLY A 375 7.01 4.57 0.98
C GLY A 375 7.17 6.01 0.46
N SER A 376 6.47 6.33 -0.63
CA SER A 376 6.61 7.59 -1.38
C SER A 376 6.48 8.86 -0.56
N ASP A 377 7.59 9.54 -0.31
CA ASP A 377 7.69 10.73 0.52
C ASP A 377 7.85 12.02 -0.28
N VAL A 378 7.55 13.14 0.38
CA VAL A 378 7.89 14.48 -0.11
C VAL A 378 8.82 15.13 0.90
N ILE A 379 10.07 15.36 0.54
CA ILE A 379 11.11 15.89 1.44
C ILE A 379 11.57 17.25 0.92
N ASN A 380 11.52 18.27 1.76
CA ASN A 380 11.96 19.63 1.42
C ASN A 380 13.03 20.14 2.40
N GLY A 381 14.28 20.20 1.97
CA GLY A 381 15.43 20.71 2.75
C GLY A 381 15.33 22.21 3.04
N LYS A 382 14.77 22.97 2.10
CA LYS A 382 14.70 24.44 2.07
C LYS A 382 16.04 25.12 1.87
N GLY A 383 16.77 25.43 2.93
CA GLY A 383 17.97 26.26 2.82
C GLY A 383 19.00 25.85 3.86
N GLY A 384 20.28 26.07 3.56
CA GLY A 384 21.36 25.44 4.30
C GLY A 384 21.91 24.25 3.54
N ASN A 385 22.88 23.56 4.14
CA ASN A 385 23.53 22.41 3.51
C ASN A 385 22.92 21.15 4.14
N ASP A 386 22.03 20.51 3.40
CA ASP A 386 21.17 19.44 3.88
C ASP A 386 21.70 18.06 3.51
N ILE A 387 21.28 17.04 4.26
CA ILE A 387 21.43 15.64 3.91
C ILE A 387 20.05 15.00 3.88
N LEU A 388 19.60 14.59 2.69
CA LEU A 388 18.28 14.03 2.47
C LEU A 388 18.39 12.54 2.08
N TYR A 389 17.59 11.70 2.73
CA TYR A 389 17.45 10.28 2.40
C TYR A 389 15.98 9.97 2.14
N GLY A 390 15.61 9.59 0.92
CA GLY A 390 14.26 9.12 0.59
C GLY A 390 13.98 7.73 1.19
N GLN A 391 14.92 6.80 0.95
CA GLN A 391 14.90 5.38 1.34
C GLN A 391 14.19 4.47 0.34
N GLY A 392 12.89 4.23 0.49
CA GLY A 392 12.16 3.30 -0.38
C GLY A 392 10.85 3.91 -0.85
N GLY A 393 10.38 3.52 -2.03
CA GLY A 393 9.20 4.11 -2.68
C GLY A 393 9.58 5.29 -3.57
N ASP A 394 8.61 5.75 -4.37
CA ASP A 394 8.83 6.82 -5.35
C ASP A 394 8.79 8.20 -4.66
N ASP A 395 9.94 8.81 -4.41
CA ASP A 395 10.08 10.01 -3.60
C ASP A 395 10.12 11.30 -4.42
N THR A 396 9.73 12.42 -3.80
CA THR A 396 10.00 13.77 -4.32
C THR A 396 10.88 14.55 -3.35
N LEU A 397 12.13 14.80 -3.74
CA LEU A 397 13.12 15.45 -2.89
C LEU A 397 13.47 16.85 -3.43
N TYR A 398 13.46 17.85 -2.55
CA TYR A 398 13.91 19.22 -2.83
C TYR A 398 15.11 19.53 -1.95
N GLY A 399 16.32 19.65 -2.53
CA GLY A 399 17.53 20.07 -1.81
C GLY A 399 17.36 21.51 -1.31
N GLY A 400 17.09 22.42 -2.24
CA GLY A 400 16.81 23.81 -1.93
C GLY A 400 18.06 24.68 -2.12
N ALA A 401 18.37 25.55 -1.17
CA ALA A 401 19.48 26.50 -1.29
C ALA A 401 20.67 26.12 -0.40
N GLY A 402 21.77 25.65 -0.97
CA GLY A 402 23.00 25.35 -0.25
C GLY A 402 23.75 24.21 -0.92
N ASP A 403 24.81 23.72 -0.28
CA ASP A 403 25.52 22.55 -0.82
C ASP A 403 24.94 21.29 -0.16
N ASP A 404 24.06 20.59 -0.86
CA ASP A 404 23.26 19.48 -0.36
C ASP A 404 23.82 18.11 -0.76
N VAL A 405 23.48 17.10 0.04
CA VAL A 405 23.71 15.69 -0.28
C VAL A 405 22.36 14.97 -0.31
N ILE A 406 21.96 14.46 -1.47
CA ILE A 406 20.64 13.86 -1.68
C ILE A 406 20.81 12.40 -2.10
N TYR A 407 20.09 11.52 -1.43
CA TYR A 407 19.94 10.11 -1.80
C TYR A 407 18.45 9.84 -1.99
N GLY A 408 18.03 9.50 -3.21
CA GLY A 408 16.66 9.06 -3.51
C GLY A 408 16.37 7.74 -2.81
N GLY A 409 16.99 6.67 -3.28
CA GLY A 409 16.91 5.37 -2.61
C GLY A 409 16.48 4.28 -3.57
N ALA A 410 15.44 3.51 -3.24
CA ALA A 410 14.85 2.54 -4.14
C ALA A 410 13.45 3.00 -4.53
N GLY A 411 13.15 3.06 -5.83
CA GLY A 411 11.92 3.66 -6.34
C GLY A 411 12.22 4.61 -7.49
N ASP A 412 11.21 5.01 -8.24
CA ASP A 412 11.37 5.98 -9.33
C ASP A 412 11.29 7.41 -8.74
N ASP A 413 12.44 8.01 -8.42
CA ASP A 413 12.51 9.25 -7.65
C ASP A 413 12.50 10.52 -8.52
N THR A 414 11.96 11.60 -7.98
CA THR A 414 12.07 12.95 -8.58
C THR A 414 12.86 13.88 -7.66
N ILE A 415 14.07 14.22 -8.08
CA ILE A 415 15.02 15.02 -7.30
C ILE A 415 15.19 16.41 -7.90
N PHE A 416 14.82 17.43 -7.14
CA PHE A 416 15.12 18.83 -7.44
C PHE A 416 16.36 19.25 -6.67
N VAL A 417 17.49 19.33 -7.38
CA VAL A 417 18.82 19.52 -6.79
C VAL A 417 18.91 20.85 -6.05
N GLY A 418 18.44 21.94 -6.66
CA GLY A 418 18.48 23.28 -6.06
C GLY A 418 19.76 24.05 -6.39
N GLY A 419 20.06 25.10 -5.61
CA GLY A 419 21.27 25.91 -5.77
C GLY A 419 22.50 25.23 -5.15
N GLY A 420 23.68 25.85 -5.27
CA GLY A 420 24.92 25.34 -4.64
C GLY A 420 25.60 24.17 -5.37
N ASP A 421 26.70 23.67 -4.78
CA ASP A 421 27.50 22.55 -5.28
C ASP A 421 27.01 21.25 -4.62
N ASN A 422 26.16 20.48 -5.31
CA ASN A 422 25.46 19.34 -4.71
C ASN A 422 26.10 17.98 -5.04
N ILE A 423 25.78 16.98 -4.22
CA ILE A 423 26.07 15.56 -4.47
C ILE A 423 24.73 14.82 -4.47
N VAL A 424 24.36 14.23 -5.60
CA VAL A 424 23.03 13.61 -5.77
C VAL A 424 23.15 12.20 -6.29
N HIS A 425 22.50 11.28 -5.59
CA HIS A 425 22.33 9.88 -5.97
C HIS A 425 20.83 9.61 -6.15
N GLY A 426 20.42 9.24 -7.36
CA GLY A 426 19.07 8.76 -7.66
C GLY A 426 18.80 7.47 -6.90
N GLY A 427 19.44 6.38 -7.32
CA GLY A 427 19.47 5.14 -6.58
C GLY A 427 19.07 3.95 -7.46
N GLU A 428 18.23 3.04 -6.98
CA GLU A 428 17.64 1.99 -7.80
C GLU A 428 16.28 2.46 -8.32
N GLY A 429 16.07 2.54 -9.63
CA GLY A 429 14.80 3.00 -10.22
C GLY A 429 15.05 3.90 -11.43
N ASP A 430 13.99 4.20 -12.19
CA ASP A 430 14.07 5.14 -13.31
C ASP A 430 13.91 6.58 -12.78
N ASP A 431 15.02 7.26 -12.47
CA ASP A 431 14.99 8.53 -11.73
C ASP A 431 14.90 9.78 -12.63
N ILE A 432 14.39 10.88 -12.06
CA ILE A 432 14.40 12.21 -12.68
C ILE A 432 15.19 13.16 -11.79
N ILE A 433 16.39 13.55 -12.24
CA ILE A 433 17.25 14.51 -11.56
C ILE A 433 17.18 15.86 -12.28
N VAL A 434 16.60 16.85 -11.60
CA VAL A 434 16.40 18.21 -12.10
C VAL A 434 17.48 19.13 -11.55
N SER A 435 18.44 19.48 -12.41
CA SER A 435 19.52 20.41 -12.09
C SER A 435 19.22 21.86 -12.52
N GLY A 436 19.67 22.82 -11.69
CA GLY A 436 19.48 24.26 -11.80
C GLY A 436 18.54 24.85 -10.74
N GLN A 437 18.45 26.18 -10.66
CA GLN A 437 17.50 26.87 -9.77
C GLN A 437 16.11 26.28 -9.99
N GLY A 438 15.41 25.93 -8.92
CA GLY A 438 14.03 25.44 -9.01
C GLY A 438 13.05 26.46 -9.58
N ARG A 439 11.76 26.28 -9.28
CA ARG A 439 10.62 27.00 -9.87
C ARG A 439 10.85 28.53 -10.09
N PRO A 440 10.31 29.12 -11.18
CA PRO A 440 10.27 30.56 -11.37
C PRO A 440 9.60 31.26 -10.18
N GLY A 441 10.38 32.05 -9.43
CA GLY A 441 9.89 32.83 -8.28
C GLY A 441 10.44 32.39 -6.93
N GLU A 442 11.18 31.29 -6.86
CA GLU A 442 11.96 30.92 -5.67
C GLU A 442 13.46 31.06 -6.00
N ASP A 443 14.14 31.89 -5.23
CA ASP A 443 15.57 32.20 -5.39
C ASP A 443 16.36 31.22 -4.51
N PHE A 444 16.77 30.09 -5.09
CA PHE A 444 17.57 29.06 -4.42
C PHE A 444 19.08 29.43 -4.40
N GLY A 445 19.46 30.65 -4.79
CA GLY A 445 20.83 31.13 -4.81
C GLY A 445 21.51 31.06 -6.18
N SER A 446 22.81 30.78 -6.21
CA SER A 446 23.56 30.63 -7.48
C SER A 446 23.66 29.16 -7.85
N ASP A 447 23.42 28.80 -9.12
CA ASP A 447 23.74 27.47 -9.63
C ASP A 447 25.24 27.21 -9.42
N GLY A 448 25.55 26.20 -8.60
CA GLY A 448 26.89 25.64 -8.45
C GLY A 448 27.16 24.55 -9.49
N SER A 449 28.28 23.86 -9.33
CA SER A 449 28.67 22.69 -10.12
C SER A 449 28.38 21.42 -9.32
N SER A 450 27.28 20.75 -9.64
CA SER A 450 26.84 19.54 -8.94
C SER A 450 27.43 18.26 -9.54
N GLN A 451 27.59 17.24 -8.71
CA GLN A 451 27.91 15.88 -9.13
C GLN A 451 26.66 15.01 -8.99
N LEU A 452 26.26 14.37 -10.10
CA LEU A 452 25.00 13.66 -10.23
C LEU A 452 25.28 12.20 -10.60
N TRP A 453 24.63 11.30 -9.88
CA TRP A 453 24.58 9.86 -10.14
C TRP A 453 23.11 9.48 -10.34
N GLY A 454 22.81 8.85 -11.46
CA GLY A 454 21.54 8.14 -11.63
C GLY A 454 21.55 6.81 -10.87
N ASP A 455 22.75 6.24 -10.68
CA ASP A 455 23.00 4.90 -10.16
C ASP A 455 22.41 3.81 -11.07
N GLY A 456 21.26 3.22 -10.77
CA GLY A 456 20.75 2.06 -11.50
C GLY A 456 19.33 2.24 -12.00
N GLY A 457 19.17 2.42 -13.31
CA GLY A 457 17.87 2.50 -13.97
C GLY A 457 17.98 3.25 -15.28
N ALA A 458 16.85 3.66 -15.86
CA ALA A 458 16.82 4.51 -17.04
C ALA A 458 16.58 5.97 -16.64
N ASP A 459 17.66 6.69 -16.34
CA ASP A 459 17.55 7.98 -15.66
C ASP A 459 17.43 9.19 -16.60
N ILE A 460 16.78 10.25 -16.13
CA ILE A 460 16.64 11.53 -16.84
C ILE A 460 17.33 12.63 -16.06
N PHE A 461 18.37 13.22 -16.67
CA PHE A 461 19.02 14.42 -16.16
C PHE A 461 18.44 15.65 -16.88
N LEU A 462 17.53 16.34 -16.21
CA LEU A 462 16.84 17.53 -16.70
C LEU A 462 17.62 18.80 -16.33
N PHE A 463 17.94 19.61 -17.33
CA PHE A 463 18.63 20.88 -17.12
C PHE A 463 17.70 22.07 -17.38
N GLN A 464 17.59 22.98 -16.41
CA GLN A 464 16.78 24.20 -16.50
C GLN A 464 17.65 25.44 -16.71
N ASN A 465 17.15 26.39 -17.51
CA ASN A 465 17.85 27.62 -17.89
C ASN A 465 17.44 28.79 -16.98
N ASN A 466 18.08 28.89 -15.82
CA ASN A 466 17.79 29.93 -14.82
C ASN A 466 18.95 30.92 -14.54
N GLY A 467 19.97 30.93 -15.40
CA GLY A 467 20.96 32.01 -15.45
C GLY A 467 22.15 31.91 -14.50
N GLY A 468 22.37 30.77 -13.84
CA GLY A 468 23.59 30.49 -13.08
C GLY A 468 24.72 29.91 -13.94
N ALA A 469 25.93 29.86 -13.36
CA ALA A 469 27.22 29.77 -14.06
C ALA A 469 28.03 28.50 -13.73
N GLY A 470 27.37 27.45 -13.24
CA GLY A 470 27.96 26.14 -12.99
C GLY A 470 27.91 25.23 -14.21
N THR A 471 28.83 24.27 -14.26
CA THR A 471 28.77 23.12 -15.18
C THR A 471 28.67 21.87 -14.31
N ASP A 472 27.59 21.11 -14.47
CA ASP A 472 27.37 19.89 -13.69
C ASP A 472 28.17 18.72 -14.25
N GLN A 473 28.37 17.70 -13.44
CA GLN A 473 29.06 16.46 -13.79
C GLN A 473 28.12 15.29 -13.56
N ILE A 474 27.79 14.56 -14.61
CA ILE A 474 27.12 13.27 -14.48
C ILE A 474 28.19 12.20 -14.47
N MET A 475 28.19 11.41 -13.41
CA MET A 475 29.34 10.61 -13.01
C MET A 475 29.30 9.17 -13.55
N ASP A 476 28.10 8.68 -13.89
CA ASP A 476 27.81 7.28 -14.23
C ASP A 476 26.91 7.08 -15.46
N PHE A 477 26.59 8.14 -16.21
CA PHE A 477 25.70 8.11 -17.36
C PHE A 477 25.88 6.87 -18.27
N ASN A 478 24.80 6.10 -18.43
CA ASN A 478 24.76 4.85 -19.17
C ASN A 478 23.54 4.76 -20.10
N SER A 479 23.70 5.22 -21.34
CA SER A 479 22.73 5.01 -22.43
C SER A 479 22.30 3.55 -22.70
N GLY A 480 23.02 2.55 -22.15
CA GLY A 480 22.66 1.14 -22.26
C GLY A 480 21.58 0.71 -21.26
N GLU A 481 21.46 1.42 -20.14
CA GLU A 481 20.40 1.24 -19.14
C GLU A 481 19.17 2.06 -19.50
N GLY A 482 19.38 3.23 -20.10
CA GLY A 482 18.32 4.03 -20.71
C GLY A 482 18.48 5.53 -20.53
N ASP A 483 19.60 5.94 -19.92
CA ASP A 483 19.81 7.31 -19.47
C ASP A 483 19.74 8.33 -20.59
N MET A 484 19.15 9.48 -20.26
CA MET A 484 19.00 10.58 -21.19
C MET A 484 19.22 11.93 -20.53
N LEU A 485 19.76 12.87 -21.30
CA LEU A 485 19.74 14.29 -20.99
C LEU A 485 18.46 14.92 -21.53
N ASP A 486 17.81 15.74 -20.72
CA ASP A 486 16.71 16.59 -21.17
C ASP A 486 17.16 18.06 -21.16
N LEU A 487 17.24 18.62 -22.37
CA LEU A 487 17.69 19.99 -22.64
C LEU A 487 16.54 20.91 -23.05
N SER A 488 15.30 20.50 -22.84
CA SER A 488 14.13 21.15 -23.44
C SER A 488 13.96 22.60 -23.04
N ASP A 489 14.35 22.93 -21.80
CA ASP A 489 14.27 24.30 -21.32
C ASP A 489 15.28 25.21 -22.02
N PHE A 490 16.39 24.67 -22.52
CA PHE A 490 17.36 25.40 -23.34
C PHE A 490 16.93 25.48 -24.82
N LEU A 491 16.11 24.54 -25.28
CA LEU A 491 15.68 24.43 -26.67
C LEU A 491 14.36 25.15 -26.98
N HIS A 492 13.77 25.89 -26.04
CA HIS A 492 12.47 26.55 -26.24
C HIS A 492 12.45 27.59 -27.38
N ASN A 493 13.61 28.17 -27.74
CA ASN A 493 13.76 29.11 -28.87
C ASN A 493 14.32 28.46 -30.15
N TYR A 494 14.62 27.15 -30.11
CA TYR A 494 15.08 26.41 -31.26
C TYR A 494 13.90 26.10 -32.20
N ASP A 495 13.98 26.56 -33.45
CA ASP A 495 13.04 26.19 -34.50
C ASP A 495 13.71 25.17 -35.46
N PRO A 496 13.28 23.89 -35.45
CA PRO A 496 13.87 22.85 -36.28
C PRO A 496 13.70 23.08 -37.79
N LEU A 497 12.79 23.97 -38.21
CA LEU A 497 12.62 24.35 -39.61
C LEU A 497 13.66 25.37 -40.09
N THR A 498 14.38 26.01 -39.17
CA THR A 498 15.30 27.13 -39.47
C THR A 498 16.77 26.79 -39.25
N GLY A 499 17.09 25.68 -38.57
CA GLY A 499 18.47 25.21 -38.38
C GLY A 499 18.55 23.80 -37.82
N ALA A 500 19.69 23.13 -38.04
CA ALA A 500 20.00 21.84 -37.43
C ALA A 500 20.28 22.00 -35.92
N ILE A 501 19.90 21.00 -35.12
CA ILE A 501 20.11 21.00 -33.66
C ILE A 501 21.59 21.13 -33.27
N GLU A 502 22.49 20.65 -34.12
CA GLU A 502 23.95 20.77 -33.98
C GLU A 502 24.47 22.23 -34.04
N ASN A 503 23.63 23.19 -34.45
CA ASN A 503 23.96 24.61 -34.37
C ASN A 503 23.60 25.22 -33.00
N PHE A 504 22.88 24.49 -32.16
CA PHE A 504 22.36 24.95 -30.87
C PHE A 504 22.91 24.13 -29.71
N VAL A 505 23.02 22.82 -29.88
CA VAL A 505 23.65 21.90 -28.91
C VAL A 505 24.96 21.42 -29.50
N PHE A 506 26.05 21.65 -28.78
CA PHE A 506 27.39 21.28 -29.17
C PHE A 506 27.89 20.17 -28.27
N GLN A 507 28.41 19.12 -28.88
CA GLN A 507 29.07 18.02 -28.20
C GLN A 507 30.58 18.09 -28.45
N ARG A 508 31.39 17.95 -27.40
CA ARG A 508 32.85 17.85 -27.52
C ARG A 508 33.39 16.77 -26.61
N GLU A 509 34.38 16.01 -27.08
CA GLU A 509 35.12 15.09 -26.22
C GLU A 509 36.37 15.76 -25.68
N MET A 510 36.58 15.70 -24.36
CA MET A 510 37.76 16.22 -23.68
C MET A 510 38.21 15.26 -22.59
N ASP A 511 39.48 14.86 -22.60
CA ASP A 511 40.13 14.02 -21.58
C ASP A 511 39.42 12.70 -21.20
N GLY A 512 38.63 12.13 -22.12
CA GLY A 512 37.87 10.89 -21.89
C GLY A 512 36.43 11.11 -21.47
N ASN A 513 35.96 12.36 -21.46
CA ASN A 513 34.61 12.78 -21.10
C ASN A 513 33.90 13.40 -22.30
N THR A 514 32.57 13.43 -22.26
CA THR A 514 31.73 14.14 -23.22
C THR A 514 31.18 15.41 -22.57
N VAL A 515 31.47 16.57 -23.16
CA VAL A 515 30.94 17.86 -22.72
C VAL A 515 29.81 18.28 -23.65
N ILE A 516 28.66 18.59 -23.07
CA ILE A 516 27.50 19.15 -23.76
C ILE A 516 27.42 20.64 -23.44
N SER A 517 27.36 21.44 -24.50
CA SER A 517 27.23 22.90 -24.41
C SER A 517 26.02 23.36 -25.19
N VAL A 518 25.37 24.44 -24.75
CA VAL A 518 24.19 24.98 -25.44
C VAL A 518 24.38 26.47 -25.75
N ASP A 519 24.04 26.88 -26.98
CA ASP A 519 23.91 28.30 -27.34
C ASP A 519 22.59 28.87 -26.83
N VAL A 520 22.61 29.28 -25.57
CA VAL A 520 21.50 29.96 -24.87
C VAL A 520 21.01 31.23 -25.57
N THR A 521 21.82 31.83 -26.45
CA THR A 521 21.46 33.06 -27.19
C THR A 521 20.72 32.77 -28.49
N GLY A 522 20.68 31.50 -28.92
CA GLY A 522 20.08 31.08 -30.18
C GLY A 522 20.76 31.66 -31.43
N SER A 523 22.01 32.10 -31.29
CA SER A 523 22.77 32.77 -32.36
C SER A 523 23.32 31.82 -33.43
N GLY A 524 23.35 30.52 -33.13
CA GLY A 524 23.95 29.49 -33.97
C GLY A 524 25.48 29.52 -33.93
N ASN A 525 26.09 30.17 -32.93
CA ASN A 525 27.54 30.38 -32.85
C ASN A 525 28.13 29.66 -31.64
N ALA A 526 28.91 28.61 -31.90
CA ALA A 526 29.60 27.81 -30.89
C ALA A 526 30.50 28.63 -29.94
N GLN A 527 30.96 29.83 -30.34
CA GLN A 527 31.76 30.71 -29.48
C GLN A 527 30.95 31.32 -28.31
N ASN A 528 29.61 31.30 -28.40
CA ASN A 528 28.70 31.82 -27.39
C ASN A 528 28.01 30.70 -26.59
N ALA A 529 28.31 29.44 -26.89
CA ALA A 529 27.75 28.31 -26.17
C ALA A 529 28.33 28.23 -24.75
N VAL A 530 27.47 27.86 -23.80
CA VAL A 530 27.84 27.66 -22.40
C VAL A 530 27.94 26.15 -22.16
N ASP A 531 29.01 25.71 -21.50
CA ASP A 531 29.16 24.32 -21.07
C ASP A 531 28.13 24.05 -19.97
N LEU A 532 27.22 23.11 -20.24
CA LEU A 532 26.10 22.80 -19.37
C LEU A 532 26.43 21.62 -18.47
N VAL A 533 26.91 20.53 -19.09
CA VAL A 533 27.18 19.29 -18.37
C VAL A 533 28.38 18.55 -18.96
N VAL A 534 29.14 17.91 -18.07
CA VAL A 534 30.19 16.94 -18.39
C VAL A 534 29.67 15.54 -18.05
N LEU A 535 29.64 14.66 -19.03
CA LEU A 535 29.43 13.22 -18.86
C LEU A 535 30.79 12.56 -18.64
N GLU A 536 31.08 12.17 -17.41
CA GLU A 536 32.35 11.56 -17.03
C GLU A 536 32.47 10.15 -17.63
N ASN A 537 33.63 9.85 -18.22
CA ASN A 537 33.94 8.57 -18.86
C ASN A 537 33.02 8.14 -20.02
N VAL A 538 32.13 9.01 -20.51
CA VAL A 538 31.29 8.76 -21.69
C VAL A 538 32.00 9.27 -22.94
N THR A 539 32.23 8.40 -23.93
CA THR A 539 32.83 8.76 -25.23
C THR A 539 32.21 7.95 -26.37
N GLY A 540 32.34 8.45 -27.61
CA GLY A 540 31.95 7.76 -28.83
C GLY A 540 30.45 7.69 -29.08
N LYS A 541 29.64 8.42 -28.30
CA LYS A 541 28.18 8.49 -28.41
C LYS A 541 27.76 9.65 -29.29
N HIS A 542 26.73 9.46 -30.12
CA HIS A 542 26.14 10.55 -30.88
C HIS A 542 25.09 11.29 -30.04
N LEU A 543 24.82 12.56 -30.36
CA LEU A 543 23.96 13.42 -29.55
C LEU A 543 22.51 12.90 -29.43
N ASP A 544 22.02 12.18 -30.44
CA ASP A 544 20.72 11.51 -30.41
C ASP A 544 20.67 10.26 -29.51
N GLU A 545 21.82 9.70 -29.14
CA GLU A 545 21.93 8.64 -28.13
C GLU A 545 21.98 9.21 -26.70
N LEU A 546 22.24 10.51 -26.55
CA LEU A 546 22.44 11.16 -25.26
C LEU A 546 21.26 12.04 -24.85
N VAL A 547 20.53 12.63 -25.79
CA VAL A 547 19.52 13.66 -25.50
C VAL A 547 18.12 13.19 -25.91
N ALA A 548 17.20 13.13 -24.94
CA ALA A 548 15.82 12.66 -25.12
C ALA A 548 15.07 13.41 -26.22
N ASN A 549 15.25 14.72 -26.28
CA ASN A 549 14.43 15.61 -27.09
C ASN A 549 14.90 15.75 -28.54
N ILE A 550 16.00 15.07 -28.92
CA ILE A 550 16.54 15.08 -30.28
C ILE A 550 15.98 13.93 -31.12
N GLN A 551 15.60 12.80 -30.50
CA GLN A 551 14.96 11.68 -31.21
C GLN A 551 13.51 11.97 -31.64
N ALA A 552 12.81 12.87 -30.96
CA ALA A 552 11.43 13.24 -31.28
C ALA A 552 11.27 14.13 -32.53
N GLN A 553 12.37 14.60 -33.13
CA GLN A 553 12.35 15.62 -34.18
C GLN A 553 12.90 15.18 -35.55
N GLN A 554 13.21 13.89 -35.74
CA GLN A 554 13.64 13.35 -37.05
C GLN A 554 12.53 12.73 -37.92
N VAL A 555 11.24 13.00 -37.63
CA VAL A 555 10.11 12.48 -38.43
C VAL A 555 9.39 13.58 -39.20
#